data_AF-A0A0A9W290-F1
#
_entry.id   AF-A0A0A9W290-F1
#
_cell.length_a   1.000
_cell.length_b   1.000
_cell.length_c   1.000
_cell.angle_alpha   90.00
_cell.angle_beta   90.00
_cell.angle_gamma   90.00
#
_symmetry.space_group_name_H-M   'P 1'
#
loop_
_entity.id
_entity.type
_entity.pdbx_description
1 polymer ?
#
loop_
_entity_poly.entity_id
_entity_poly.type
_entity_poly.pdbx_seq_one_letter_code
_entity_poly.pdbx_strand_id
1 'polypeptide(L)'
;MESPLDSEDEFDEDEEEDRQIDLKRSQCTLPNLSKWYENLNCKVPSPSKKKRSSLQRSNQRKLVVILKDFETFNPNTLSVFIQILSGYQPKLPFILIFGIATTLSAIDEVLPHSSISRLSLKAFQAQPSVYFLNNTLNKVFLTSNCPFQLSGKLFKFFTQVFLFYDFSVNRFIQGVKYCVMEHYRVGGRSTGLLCCPETVLKGRVDQLEHEDIEEIRRLGSFRSFVESTKDKQKQIKLLSDDTFTKKEILKLMIELRQRIKEFYVALSLLHHIVSQLPQYPLGNS
;
A
#
# COMPACT_ATOMS: atom_id res chain seq x y z
N MET A 1 -39.24 -20.64 35.43
CA MET A 1 -38.32 -21.66 34.88
C MET A 1 -37.12 -20.89 34.39
N GLU A 2 -36.05 -20.99 35.17
CA GLU A 2 -34.82 -20.22 35.01
C GLU A 2 -34.14 -20.54 33.68
N SER A 3 -33.57 -19.51 33.06
CA SER A 3 -32.50 -19.65 32.08
C SER A 3 -31.48 -18.54 32.33
N PRO A 4 -30.17 -18.86 32.28
CA PRO A 4 -29.14 -18.09 32.97
C PRO A 4 -28.70 -16.88 32.15
N LEU A 5 -28.42 -15.79 32.86
CA LEU A 5 -27.66 -14.64 32.36
C LEU A 5 -26.24 -15.12 32.06
N ASP A 6 -25.89 -15.17 30.77
CA ASP A 6 -24.50 -15.27 30.34
C ASP A 6 -23.78 -14.00 30.82
N SER A 7 -22.77 -14.23 31.65
CA SER A 7 -21.81 -13.27 32.14
C SER A 7 -21.11 -12.58 30.97
N GLU A 8 -21.30 -11.27 30.86
CA GLU A 8 -20.41 -10.41 30.10
C GLU A 8 -19.02 -10.54 30.73
N ASP A 9 -18.11 -11.18 30.00
CA ASP A 9 -16.68 -11.17 30.31
C ASP A 9 -16.20 -9.71 30.22
N GLU A 10 -16.12 -9.04 31.37
CA GLU A 10 -15.36 -7.81 31.54
C GLU A 10 -13.91 -8.11 31.14
N PHE A 11 -13.58 -7.75 29.89
CA PHE A 11 -12.20 -7.55 29.48
C PHE A 11 -11.68 -6.35 30.28
N ASP A 12 -11.02 -6.64 31.40
CA ASP A 12 -10.11 -5.71 32.06
C ASP A 12 -9.01 -5.33 31.06
N GLU A 13 -9.30 -4.30 30.25
CA GLU A 13 -8.27 -3.50 29.59
C GLU A 13 -7.51 -2.81 30.72
N ASP A 14 -6.43 -3.45 31.18
CA ASP A 14 -5.36 -2.77 31.90
C ASP A 14 -4.84 -1.65 31.00
N GLU A 15 -5.49 -0.48 31.06
CA GLU A 15 -5.00 0.80 30.58
C GLU A 15 -3.72 1.10 31.39
N GLU A 16 -2.58 0.56 30.95
CA GLU A 16 -1.28 1.13 31.33
C GLU A 16 -1.24 2.54 30.74
N GLU A 17 -1.75 3.50 31.53
CA GLU A 17 -1.56 4.93 31.30
C GLU A 17 -0.10 5.17 30.94
N ASP A 18 0.13 5.53 29.67
CA ASP A 18 1.40 6.04 29.17
C ASP A 18 1.75 7.30 29.98
N ARG A 19 2.40 7.11 31.14
CA ARG A 19 2.99 8.22 31.90
C ARG A 19 4.09 8.80 31.04
N GLN A 20 3.73 9.81 30.27
CA GLN A 20 4.65 10.58 29.45
C GLN A 20 5.63 11.28 30.40
N ILE A 21 6.81 10.67 30.58
CA ILE A 21 7.87 11.27 31.40
C ILE A 21 8.45 12.41 30.57
N ASP A 22 8.04 13.65 30.88
CA ASP A 22 8.58 14.88 30.28
C ASP A 22 10.03 15.12 30.74
N LEU A 23 10.96 14.35 30.17
CA LEU A 23 12.40 14.50 30.37
C LEU A 23 12.95 15.56 29.41
N LYS A 24 13.69 16.53 29.97
CA LYS A 24 14.43 17.50 29.15
C LYS A 24 15.53 16.76 28.38
N ARG A 25 15.76 17.11 27.11
CA ARG A 25 16.82 16.48 26.27
C ARG A 25 18.21 16.51 26.92
N SER A 26 18.51 17.51 27.73
CA SER A 26 19.78 17.60 28.49
C SER A 26 19.95 16.51 29.56
N GLN A 27 18.88 15.85 29.97
CA GLN A 27 18.87 14.78 30.97
C GLN A 27 18.92 13.37 30.34
N CYS A 28 18.80 13.28 29.01
CA CYS A 28 18.84 12.02 28.24
C CYS A 28 20.28 11.52 28.08
N THR A 29 20.83 10.94 29.14
CA THR A 29 22.18 10.34 29.16
C THR A 29 22.10 8.82 29.26
N LEU A 30 23.10 8.10 28.75
CA LEU A 30 23.16 6.63 28.83
C LEU A 30 23.17 6.07 30.27
N PRO A 31 23.84 6.71 31.26
CA PRO A 31 23.70 6.31 32.66
C PRO A 31 22.26 6.40 33.17
N ASN A 32 21.52 7.44 32.80
CA ASN A 32 20.12 7.57 33.16
C ASN A 32 19.25 6.53 32.45
N LEU A 33 19.56 6.22 31.18
CA LEU A 33 18.90 5.14 30.44
C LEU A 33 19.15 3.77 31.10
N SER A 34 20.37 3.50 31.58
CA SER A 34 20.70 2.27 32.33
C SER A 34 19.87 2.17 33.61
N LYS A 35 19.81 3.25 34.40
CA LYS A 35 19.00 3.29 35.64
C LYS A 35 17.51 3.10 35.35
N TRP A 36 17.01 3.76 34.32
CA TRP A 36 15.61 3.62 33.90
C TRP A 36 15.29 2.19 33.45
N TYR A 37 16.17 1.59 32.65
CA TYR A 37 16.02 0.22 32.17
C TYR A 37 16.11 -0.82 33.30
N GLU A 38 17.01 -0.63 34.26
CA GLU A 38 17.09 -1.44 35.49
C GLU A 38 15.79 -1.33 36.30
N ASN A 39 15.25 -0.12 36.49
CA ASN A 39 13.98 0.09 37.19
C ASN A 39 12.79 -0.57 36.49
N LEU A 40 12.77 -0.60 35.16
CA LEU A 40 11.75 -1.31 34.40
C LEU A 40 11.80 -2.82 34.62
N ASN A 41 13.00 -3.40 34.65
CA ASN A 41 13.18 -4.83 34.87
C ASN A 41 12.97 -5.25 36.34
N CYS A 42 13.19 -4.34 37.30
CA CYS A 42 12.98 -4.57 38.73
C CYS A 42 11.50 -4.51 39.16
N LYS A 43 10.61 -3.90 38.37
CA LYS A 43 9.16 -3.83 38.66
C LYS A 43 8.40 -5.14 38.43
N VAL A 44 9.09 -6.23 38.04
CA VAL A 44 8.50 -7.57 37.98
C VAL A 44 9.19 -8.45 39.02
N PRO A 45 8.66 -8.48 40.26
CA PRO A 45 8.11 -9.75 40.73
C PRO A 45 6.86 -9.60 41.60
N SER A 46 5.77 -10.27 41.22
CA SER A 46 4.72 -10.67 42.17
C SER A 46 5.33 -11.55 43.27
N PRO A 47 4.96 -11.36 44.55
CA PRO A 47 5.67 -11.97 45.66
C PRO A 47 5.15 -13.39 45.89
N SER A 48 5.64 -14.38 45.13
CA SER A 48 5.64 -15.74 45.66
C SER A 48 6.67 -16.64 44.97
N LYS A 49 7.46 -17.29 45.82
CA LYS A 49 8.37 -18.44 45.59
C LYS A 49 9.78 -18.12 45.10
N LYS A 50 10.65 -17.96 46.10
CA LYS A 50 12.06 -18.39 46.09
C LYS A 50 12.24 -19.70 45.31
N LYS A 51 12.90 -19.67 44.16
CA LYS A 51 13.75 -20.79 43.68
C LYS A 51 14.67 -20.37 42.52
N ARG A 52 15.97 -20.44 42.82
CA ARG A 52 17.12 -20.81 41.96
C ARG A 52 17.44 -19.96 40.71
N SER A 53 18.32 -19.00 40.96
CA SER A 53 19.50 -18.56 40.19
C SER A 53 20.04 -19.45 39.06
N SER A 54 19.46 -19.40 37.84
CA SER A 54 20.21 -19.58 36.58
C SER A 54 19.42 -19.37 35.27
N LEU A 55 18.10 -19.12 35.29
CA LEU A 55 17.28 -19.03 34.06
C LEU A 55 16.72 -17.63 33.71
N GLN A 56 17.03 -16.58 34.48
CA GLN A 56 16.44 -15.23 34.32
C GLN A 56 17.06 -14.36 33.21
N ARG A 57 17.74 -14.93 32.20
CA ARG A 57 18.15 -14.15 31.00
C ARG A 57 17.07 -14.14 29.91
N SER A 58 16.00 -14.92 30.03
CA SER A 58 15.05 -15.10 28.92
C SER A 58 13.98 -14.02 28.77
N ASN A 59 13.85 -13.09 29.72
CA ASN A 59 12.76 -12.09 29.71
C ASN A 59 13.23 -10.62 29.76
N GLN A 60 14.50 -10.35 29.40
CA GLN A 60 14.98 -8.97 29.30
C GLN A 60 14.44 -8.30 28.02
N ARG A 61 13.70 -7.19 28.19
CA ARG A 61 13.17 -6.38 27.09
C ARG A 61 14.31 -5.80 26.25
N LYS A 62 14.31 -5.96 24.93
CA LYS A 62 15.43 -5.48 24.09
C LYS A 62 15.21 -4.02 23.67
N LEU A 63 16.28 -3.24 23.61
CA LEU A 63 16.24 -1.85 23.14
C LEU A 63 16.56 -1.81 21.65
N VAL A 64 15.54 -1.58 20.81
CA VAL A 64 15.69 -1.54 19.35
C VAL A 64 15.90 -0.10 18.89
N VAL A 65 16.98 0.17 18.17
CA VAL A 65 17.28 1.46 17.55
C VAL A 65 17.28 1.29 16.03
N ILE A 66 16.44 2.07 15.35
CA ILE A 66 16.28 2.00 13.89
C ILE A 66 16.98 3.20 13.25
N LEU A 67 18.01 2.92 12.45
CA LEU A 67 18.72 3.90 11.64
C LEU A 67 18.24 3.76 10.19
N LYS A 68 17.25 4.57 9.80
CA LYS A 68 16.54 4.40 8.51
C LYS A 68 17.43 4.62 7.28
N ASP A 69 18.25 5.66 7.31
CA ASP A 69 19.07 6.08 6.17
C ASP A 69 20.55 5.97 6.54
N PHE A 70 21.04 4.74 6.68
CA PHE A 70 22.39 4.45 7.21
C PHE A 70 23.50 5.23 6.48
N GLU A 71 23.40 5.36 5.17
CA GLU A 71 24.38 6.01 4.29
C GLU A 71 24.45 7.54 4.47
N THR A 72 23.42 8.16 5.08
CA THR A 72 23.38 9.61 5.30
C THR A 72 24.04 10.05 6.60
N PHE A 73 24.34 9.11 7.51
CA PHE A 73 24.97 9.42 8.79
C PHE A 73 26.44 9.79 8.61
N ASN A 74 26.91 10.72 9.43
CA ASN A 74 28.34 11.01 9.52
C ASN A 74 29.09 9.76 10.06
N PRO A 75 30.07 9.22 9.30
CA PRO A 75 30.85 8.04 9.69
C PRO A 75 31.44 8.11 11.10
N ASN A 76 32.00 9.26 11.48
CA ASN A 76 32.65 9.45 12.77
C ASN A 76 31.65 9.41 13.91
N THR A 77 30.52 10.11 13.75
CA THR A 77 29.45 10.13 14.75
C THR A 77 28.88 8.72 14.95
N LEU A 78 28.62 8.00 13.86
CA LEU A 78 28.06 6.66 13.92
C LEU A 78 29.03 5.65 14.54
N SER A 79 30.31 5.76 14.20
CA SER A 79 31.38 4.94 14.78
C SER A 79 31.49 5.14 16.30
N VAL A 80 31.54 6.41 16.75
CA VAL A 80 31.56 6.74 18.19
C VAL A 80 30.27 6.27 18.87
N PHE A 81 29.12 6.42 18.23
CA PHE A 81 27.84 5.95 18.76
C PHE A 81 27.86 4.42 18.99
N ILE A 82 28.29 3.64 18.00
CA ILE A 82 28.42 2.18 18.12
C ILE A 82 29.40 1.79 19.23
N GLN A 83 30.54 2.48 19.32
CA GLN A 83 31.52 2.23 20.37
C GLN A 83 30.94 2.48 21.77
N ILE A 84 30.20 3.58 21.93
CA ILE A 84 29.51 3.89 23.18
C ILE A 84 28.49 2.80 23.50
N LEU A 85 27.63 2.40 22.56
CA LEU A 85 26.63 1.35 22.79
C LEU A 85 27.26 0.00 23.15
N SER A 86 28.38 -0.35 22.49
CA SER A 86 29.16 -1.55 22.78
C SER A 86 29.66 -1.57 24.25
N GLY A 87 30.06 -0.41 24.80
CA GLY A 87 30.45 -0.30 26.20
C GLY A 87 29.31 -0.53 27.19
N TYR A 88 28.06 -0.27 26.79
CA TYR A 88 26.87 -0.48 27.63
C TYR A 88 26.17 -1.82 27.38
N GLN A 89 26.65 -2.64 26.45
CA GLN A 89 26.10 -3.97 26.13
C GLN A 89 25.81 -4.88 27.35
N PRO A 90 26.66 -4.96 28.40
CA PRO A 90 26.37 -5.83 29.54
C PRO A 90 25.16 -5.36 30.37
N LYS A 91 24.83 -4.06 30.33
CA LYS A 91 23.72 -3.46 31.10
C LYS A 91 22.46 -3.26 30.24
N LEU A 92 22.64 -2.97 28.96
CA LEU A 92 21.58 -2.60 28.03
C LEU A 92 21.64 -3.49 26.77
N PRO A 93 20.64 -4.36 26.55
CA PRO A 93 20.60 -5.23 25.37
C PRO A 93 20.10 -4.46 24.14
N PHE A 94 21.02 -3.78 23.45
CA PHE A 94 20.72 -3.06 22.21
C PHE A 94 20.62 -3.99 20.99
N ILE A 95 19.64 -3.71 20.12
CA ILE A 95 19.55 -4.21 18.75
C ILE A 95 19.54 -3.00 17.83
N LEU A 96 20.43 -2.99 16.85
CA LEU A 96 20.48 -1.96 15.82
C LEU A 96 19.89 -2.50 14.52
N ILE A 97 18.99 -1.74 13.91
CA ILE A 97 18.45 -2.02 12.58
C ILE A 97 18.96 -0.94 11.64
N PHE A 98 19.71 -1.34 10.61
CA PHE A 98 20.24 -0.44 9.59
C PHE A 98 19.37 -0.55 8.34
N GLY A 99 18.78 0.58 7.93
CA GLY A 99 18.18 0.73 6.60
C GLY A 99 19.27 1.12 5.62
N ILE A 100 19.63 0.18 4.76
CA ILE A 100 20.65 0.35 3.72
C ILE A 100 19.91 0.34 2.38
N ALA A 101 20.13 1.38 1.56
CA ALA A 101 19.44 1.52 0.28
C ALA A 101 20.16 0.79 -0.85
N THR A 102 21.49 0.64 -0.79
CA THR A 102 22.29 0.10 -1.89
C THR A 102 22.65 -1.39 -1.69
N THR A 103 23.84 -1.66 -1.17
CA THR A 103 24.41 -3.00 -0.97
C THR A 103 25.08 -3.08 0.40
N LEU A 104 25.36 -4.30 0.86
CA LEU A 104 26.04 -4.50 2.13
C LEU A 104 27.45 -3.86 2.17
N SER A 105 28.08 -3.64 1.02
CA SER A 105 29.37 -2.96 0.92
C SER A 105 29.34 -1.53 1.46
N ALA A 106 28.18 -0.87 1.47
CA ALA A 106 28.03 0.47 2.06
C ALA A 106 28.37 0.48 3.57
N ILE A 107 28.23 -0.66 4.26
CA ILE A 107 28.65 -0.78 5.66
C ILE A 107 30.17 -0.61 5.79
N ASP A 108 30.93 -1.25 4.90
CA ASP A 108 32.39 -1.19 4.91
C ASP A 108 32.92 0.19 4.48
N GLU A 109 32.16 0.92 3.65
CA GLU A 109 32.49 2.29 3.23
C GLU A 109 32.22 3.31 4.35
N VAL A 110 31.13 3.15 5.10
CA VAL A 110 30.72 4.11 6.13
C VAL A 110 31.36 3.83 7.50
N LEU A 111 31.58 2.56 7.86
CA LEU A 111 32.11 2.18 9.17
C LEU A 111 33.53 1.63 9.08
N PRO A 112 34.45 2.08 9.96
CA PRO A 112 35.76 1.46 10.06
C PRO A 112 35.64 0.03 10.63
N HIS A 113 36.60 -0.82 10.28
CA HIS A 113 36.68 -2.21 10.75
C HIS A 113 36.65 -2.35 12.30
N SER A 114 37.18 -1.35 13.02
CA SER A 114 37.14 -1.29 14.48
C SER A 114 35.74 -1.17 15.08
N SER A 115 34.78 -0.63 14.32
CA SER A 115 33.37 -0.50 14.72
C SER A 115 32.55 -1.69 14.23
N ILE A 116 32.85 -2.21 13.04
CA ILE A 116 32.20 -3.41 12.49
C ILE A 116 32.48 -4.64 13.37
N SER A 117 33.72 -4.81 13.84
CA SER A 117 34.11 -5.92 14.74
C SER A 117 33.36 -5.95 16.08
N ARG A 118 32.65 -4.87 16.44
CA ARG A 118 31.80 -4.78 17.65
C ARG A 118 30.34 -5.14 17.38
N LEU A 119 29.99 -5.39 16.13
CA LEU A 119 28.63 -5.71 15.68
C LEU A 119 28.54 -7.17 15.26
N SER A 120 27.45 -7.83 15.64
CA SER A 120 27.05 -9.11 15.08
C SER A 120 26.01 -8.86 14.00
N LEU A 121 26.45 -8.72 12.75
CA LEU A 121 25.59 -8.37 11.62
C LEU A 121 24.82 -9.60 11.10
N LYS A 122 23.53 -9.40 10.82
CA LYS A 122 22.71 -10.35 10.06
C LYS A 122 21.98 -9.58 8.97
N ALA A 123 22.18 -10.02 7.73
CA ALA A 123 21.54 -9.39 6.58
C ALA A 123 20.09 -9.85 6.46
N PHE A 124 19.22 -8.90 6.12
CA PHE A 124 17.84 -9.13 5.72
C PHE A 124 17.61 -8.41 4.40
N GLN A 125 16.88 -9.03 3.49
CA GLN A 125 16.57 -8.45 2.20
C GLN A 125 15.09 -8.07 2.15
N ALA A 126 14.81 -6.79 1.90
CA ALA A 126 13.47 -6.33 1.61
C ALA A 126 13.09 -6.65 0.15
N GLN A 127 11.79 -6.79 -0.11
CA GLN A 127 11.31 -6.97 -1.48
C GLN A 127 11.56 -5.69 -2.30
N PRO A 128 11.96 -5.79 -3.58
CA PRO A 128 12.17 -4.64 -4.44
C PRO A 128 10.88 -3.84 -4.66
N SER A 129 10.98 -2.54 -4.92
CA SER A 129 9.81 -1.70 -5.23
C SER A 129 8.99 -2.21 -6.43
N VAL A 130 9.65 -2.84 -7.42
CA VAL A 130 8.99 -3.47 -8.58
C VAL A 130 7.99 -4.54 -8.13
N TYR A 131 8.33 -5.34 -7.11
CA TYR A 131 7.43 -6.33 -6.54
C TYR A 131 6.17 -5.67 -5.96
N PHE A 132 6.34 -4.58 -5.21
CA PHE A 132 5.23 -3.82 -4.64
C PHE A 132 4.36 -3.17 -5.71
N LEU A 133 4.96 -2.64 -6.78
CA LEU A 133 4.21 -2.10 -7.92
C LEU A 133 3.37 -3.20 -8.58
N ASN A 134 3.97 -4.34 -8.97
CA ASN A 134 3.26 -5.45 -9.60
C ASN A 134 2.12 -5.98 -8.72
N ASN A 135 2.38 -6.14 -7.42
CA ASN A 135 1.35 -6.57 -6.47
C ASN A 135 0.22 -5.55 -6.35
N THR A 136 0.53 -4.24 -6.36
CA THR A 136 -0.47 -3.17 -6.34
C THR A 136 -1.29 -3.16 -7.63
N LEU A 137 -0.63 -3.30 -8.79
CA LEU A 137 -1.29 -3.39 -10.10
C LEU A 137 -2.25 -4.56 -10.16
N ASN A 138 -1.78 -5.76 -9.83
CA ASN A 138 -2.57 -6.99 -9.91
C ASN A 138 -3.72 -7.03 -8.91
N LYS A 139 -3.52 -6.57 -7.67
CA LYS A 139 -4.54 -6.64 -6.61
C LYS A 139 -5.51 -5.48 -6.58
N VAL A 140 -5.14 -4.33 -7.15
CA VAL A 140 -5.96 -3.11 -7.06
C VAL A 140 -6.47 -2.72 -8.45
N PHE A 141 -5.57 -2.46 -9.38
CA PHE A 141 -5.91 -1.81 -10.65
C PHE A 141 -6.44 -2.78 -11.71
N LEU A 142 -5.90 -4.00 -11.79
CA LEU A 142 -6.33 -5.04 -12.72
C LEU A 142 -7.46 -5.90 -12.12
N THR A 143 -8.36 -5.27 -11.38
CA THR A 143 -9.53 -5.93 -10.80
C THR A 143 -10.80 -5.49 -11.51
N SER A 144 -11.71 -6.45 -11.73
CA SER A 144 -13.01 -6.21 -12.36
C SER A 144 -13.98 -5.41 -11.48
N ASN A 145 -13.65 -5.22 -10.21
CA ASN A 145 -14.53 -4.58 -9.23
C ASN A 145 -14.45 -3.06 -9.31
N CYS A 146 -13.37 -2.51 -9.86
CA CYS A 146 -13.21 -1.08 -10.06
C CYS A 146 -13.90 -0.64 -11.37
N PRO A 147 -14.87 0.29 -11.35
CA PRO A 147 -15.47 0.81 -12.57
C PRO A 147 -14.50 1.70 -13.36
N PHE A 148 -13.57 2.36 -12.68
CA PHE A 148 -12.55 3.19 -13.29
C PHE A 148 -11.41 2.33 -13.85
N GLN A 149 -11.07 2.56 -15.12
CA GLN A 149 -10.06 1.82 -15.86
C GLN A 149 -9.05 2.79 -16.46
N LEU A 150 -7.75 2.48 -16.30
CA LEU A 150 -6.67 3.27 -16.88
C LEU A 150 -6.44 2.87 -18.34
N SER A 151 -6.18 3.87 -19.19
CA SER A 151 -5.79 3.58 -20.57
C SER A 151 -4.39 2.97 -20.63
N GLY A 152 -4.15 2.08 -21.61
CA GLY A 152 -2.84 1.45 -21.79
C GLY A 152 -1.69 2.45 -22.01
N LYS A 153 -1.99 3.63 -22.59
CA LYS A 153 -1.00 4.72 -22.75
C LYS A 153 -0.58 5.32 -21.41
N LEU A 154 -1.55 5.61 -20.54
CA LEU A 154 -1.27 6.12 -19.19
C LEU A 154 -0.56 5.07 -18.34
N PHE A 155 -0.96 3.80 -18.47
CA PHE A 155 -0.28 2.70 -17.80
C PHE A 155 1.19 2.62 -18.21
N LYS A 156 1.47 2.65 -19.53
CA LYS A 156 2.85 2.68 -20.04
C LYS A 156 3.63 3.90 -19.53
N PHE A 157 3.01 5.07 -19.53
CA PHE A 157 3.62 6.30 -19.00
C PHE A 157 3.99 6.16 -17.52
N PHE A 158 3.07 5.73 -16.66
CA PHE A 158 3.34 5.57 -15.24
C PHE A 158 4.39 4.50 -14.95
N THR A 159 4.37 3.38 -15.68
CA THR A 159 5.40 2.34 -15.57
C THR A 159 6.77 2.87 -16.01
N GLN A 160 6.84 3.68 -17.07
CA GLN A 160 8.09 4.34 -17.49
C GLN A 160 8.59 5.32 -16.43
N VAL A 161 7.71 6.17 -15.88
CA VAL A 161 8.09 7.09 -14.81
C VAL A 161 8.63 6.33 -13.59
N PHE A 162 7.98 5.24 -13.21
CA PHE A 162 8.42 4.42 -12.09
C PHE A 162 9.80 3.76 -12.33
N LEU A 163 9.99 3.12 -13.48
CA LEU A 163 11.21 2.35 -13.79
C LEU A 163 12.42 3.23 -14.07
N PHE A 164 12.22 4.41 -14.67
CA PHE A 164 13.33 5.26 -15.13
C PHE A 164 13.66 6.43 -14.21
N TYR A 165 12.84 6.73 -13.18
CA TYR A 165 13.06 7.92 -12.36
C TYR A 165 13.22 7.63 -10.86
N ASP A 166 12.26 6.97 -10.19
CA ASP A 166 12.26 7.00 -8.72
C ASP A 166 11.83 5.72 -7.99
N PHE A 167 11.37 4.67 -8.70
CA PHE A 167 10.86 3.43 -8.09
C PHE A 167 9.83 3.68 -6.97
N SER A 168 9.08 4.78 -7.03
CA SER A 168 8.13 5.18 -5.99
C SER A 168 6.73 4.72 -6.31
N VAL A 169 6.26 3.71 -5.58
CA VAL A 169 4.86 3.23 -5.65
C VAL A 169 3.91 4.34 -5.19
N ASN A 170 4.33 5.18 -4.24
CA ASN A 170 3.53 6.32 -3.79
C ASN A 170 3.30 7.33 -4.91
N ARG A 171 4.34 7.66 -5.70
CA ARG A 171 4.16 8.57 -6.85
C ARG A 171 3.23 7.96 -7.89
N PHE A 172 3.36 6.67 -8.17
CA PHE A 172 2.43 5.95 -9.03
C PHE A 172 0.98 6.12 -8.54
N ILE A 173 0.72 5.84 -7.26
CA ILE A 173 -0.61 5.99 -6.65
C ILE A 173 -1.12 7.42 -6.75
N GLN A 174 -0.28 8.43 -6.50
CA GLN A 174 -0.67 9.84 -6.64
C GLN A 174 -0.99 10.20 -8.10
N GLY A 175 -0.24 9.66 -9.06
CA GLY A 175 -0.54 9.81 -10.49
C GLY A 175 -1.90 9.22 -10.85
N VAL A 176 -2.22 8.03 -10.35
CA VAL A 176 -3.56 7.44 -10.58
C VAL A 176 -4.66 8.23 -9.88
N LYS A 177 -4.43 8.71 -8.65
CA LYS A 177 -5.38 9.60 -7.96
C LYS A 177 -5.68 10.85 -8.77
N TYR A 178 -4.65 11.43 -9.39
CA TYR A 178 -4.83 12.57 -10.29
C TYR A 178 -5.67 12.20 -11.52
N CYS A 179 -5.42 11.04 -12.15
CA CYS A 179 -6.25 10.57 -13.27
C CYS A 179 -7.71 10.32 -12.87
N VAL A 180 -7.93 9.75 -11.69
CA VAL A 180 -9.28 9.57 -11.13
C VAL A 180 -9.95 10.92 -10.93
N MET A 181 -9.26 11.86 -10.28
CA MET A 181 -9.77 13.22 -10.07
C MET A 181 -10.12 13.88 -11.41
N GLU A 182 -9.23 13.85 -12.39
CA GLU A 182 -9.45 14.46 -13.70
C GLU A 182 -10.62 13.79 -14.44
N HIS A 183 -10.74 12.46 -14.37
CA HIS A 183 -11.84 11.72 -14.98
C HIS A 183 -13.20 12.11 -14.40
N TYR A 184 -13.34 12.14 -13.06
CA TYR A 184 -14.61 12.46 -12.42
C TYR A 184 -14.92 13.96 -12.38
N ARG A 185 -13.93 14.84 -12.57
CA ARG A 185 -14.10 16.29 -12.47
C ARG A 185 -14.16 17.00 -13.84
N VAL A 186 -13.39 16.53 -14.82
CA VAL A 186 -13.24 17.17 -16.15
C VAL A 186 -13.84 16.31 -17.27
N GLY A 187 -13.92 14.98 -17.11
CA GLY A 187 -14.44 14.04 -18.12
C GLY A 187 -15.93 14.16 -18.48
N GLY A 188 -16.61 15.21 -18.05
CA GLY A 188 -18.05 15.39 -18.21
C GLY A 188 -18.83 14.78 -17.05
N ARG A 189 -19.80 15.53 -16.55
CA ARG A 189 -20.68 15.12 -15.44
C ARG A 189 -21.32 13.77 -15.76
N SER A 190 -21.69 13.57 -17.02
CA SER A 190 -22.33 12.38 -17.58
C SER A 190 -21.47 11.12 -17.52
N THR A 191 -20.24 11.13 -18.05
CA THR A 191 -19.41 9.91 -18.13
C THR A 191 -18.84 9.48 -16.77
N GLY A 192 -18.47 10.45 -15.92
CA GLY A 192 -18.06 10.19 -14.55
C GLY A 192 -19.21 9.61 -13.71
N LEU A 193 -20.44 10.10 -13.88
CA LEU A 193 -21.62 9.59 -13.17
C LEU A 193 -21.94 8.13 -13.50
N LEU A 194 -21.75 7.74 -14.78
CA LEU A 194 -21.94 6.37 -15.26
C LEU A 194 -20.83 5.41 -14.82
N CYS A 195 -19.66 5.93 -14.45
CA CYS A 195 -18.51 5.20 -13.93
C CYS A 195 -18.68 4.80 -12.45
N CYS A 196 -19.76 4.06 -12.14
CA CYS A 196 -20.14 3.60 -10.80
C CYS A 196 -20.26 2.06 -10.74
N PRO A 197 -20.60 1.40 -9.62
CA PRO A 197 -20.92 -0.04 -9.61
C PRO A 197 -22.27 -0.38 -10.30
N GLU A 198 -22.46 -1.64 -10.71
CA GLU A 198 -23.67 -2.09 -11.43
C GLU A 198 -24.97 -1.90 -10.63
N THR A 199 -24.88 -2.02 -9.30
CA THR A 199 -26.01 -1.84 -8.37
C THR A 199 -26.60 -0.44 -8.41
N VAL A 200 -25.76 0.59 -8.62
CA VAL A 200 -26.16 1.99 -8.58
C VAL A 200 -26.41 2.54 -10.00
N LEU A 201 -25.94 1.83 -11.04
CA LEU A 201 -26.01 2.26 -12.43
C LEU A 201 -27.42 2.63 -12.88
N LYS A 202 -28.43 1.82 -12.52
CA LYS A 202 -29.84 2.08 -12.89
C LYS A 202 -30.31 3.45 -12.38
N GLY A 203 -30.12 3.70 -11.09
CA GLY A 203 -30.50 4.97 -10.47
C GLY A 203 -29.72 6.17 -11.03
N ARG A 204 -28.45 5.98 -11.44
CA ARG A 204 -27.66 7.04 -12.09
C ARG A 204 -28.13 7.34 -13.52
N VAL A 205 -28.52 6.32 -14.28
CA VAL A 205 -29.08 6.50 -15.63
C VAL A 205 -30.41 7.24 -15.58
N ASP A 206 -31.24 6.94 -14.57
CA ASP A 206 -32.51 7.64 -14.37
C ASP A 206 -32.30 9.13 -14.08
N GLN A 207 -31.25 9.47 -13.30
CA GLN A 207 -30.85 10.84 -12.95
C GLN A 207 -30.27 11.67 -14.10
N LEU A 208 -29.94 11.08 -15.26
CA LEU A 208 -29.36 11.82 -16.39
C LEU A 208 -30.34 12.87 -16.94
N GLU A 209 -29.87 14.09 -17.11
CA GLU A 209 -30.62 15.17 -17.75
C GLU A 209 -30.39 15.17 -19.27
N HIS A 210 -31.15 15.97 -20.02
CA HIS A 210 -31.01 16.06 -21.47
C HIS A 210 -29.59 16.48 -21.90
N GLU A 211 -28.97 17.41 -21.16
CA GLU A 211 -27.59 17.85 -21.43
C GLU A 211 -26.57 16.71 -21.29
N ASP A 212 -26.73 15.84 -20.28
CA ASP A 212 -25.86 14.69 -20.08
C ASP A 212 -25.97 13.69 -21.24
N ILE A 213 -27.18 13.52 -21.78
CA ILE A 213 -27.43 12.61 -22.91
C ILE A 213 -26.81 13.18 -24.19
N GLU A 214 -26.90 14.49 -24.39
CA GLU A 214 -26.23 15.18 -25.51
C GLU A 214 -24.71 15.07 -25.43
N GLU A 215 -24.11 15.17 -24.24
CA GLU A 215 -22.69 14.89 -24.04
C GLU A 215 -22.33 13.47 -24.46
N ILE A 216 -23.14 12.48 -24.08
CA ILE A 216 -22.94 11.07 -24.45
C ILE A 216 -23.09 10.89 -25.98
N ARG A 217 -24.06 11.54 -26.61
CA ARG A 217 -24.26 11.52 -28.08
C ARG A 217 -23.07 12.12 -28.84
N ARG A 218 -22.32 13.04 -28.22
CA ARG A 218 -21.09 13.64 -28.79
C ARG A 218 -19.87 12.73 -28.72
N LEU A 219 -19.88 11.69 -27.88
CA LEU A 219 -18.77 10.74 -27.77
C LEU A 219 -18.53 10.02 -29.10
N GLY A 220 -17.27 9.95 -29.52
CA GLY A 220 -16.89 9.29 -30.77
C GLY A 220 -17.29 7.81 -30.81
N SER A 221 -17.18 7.11 -29.68
CA SER A 221 -17.61 5.72 -29.54
C SER A 221 -19.12 5.53 -29.74
N PHE A 222 -19.92 6.47 -29.23
CA PHE A 222 -21.38 6.42 -29.40
C PHE A 222 -21.79 6.71 -30.84
N ARG A 223 -21.13 7.66 -31.51
CA ARG A 223 -21.36 7.94 -32.94
C ARG A 223 -21.07 6.72 -33.80
N SER A 224 -19.92 6.08 -33.60
CA SER A 224 -19.60 4.83 -34.32
C SER A 224 -20.59 3.70 -34.02
N PHE A 225 -21.15 3.63 -32.80
CA PHE A 225 -22.20 2.67 -32.47
C PHE A 225 -23.50 2.95 -33.25
N VAL A 226 -23.95 4.21 -33.31
CA VAL A 226 -25.14 4.61 -34.07
C VAL A 226 -24.96 4.30 -35.56
N GLU A 227 -23.78 4.60 -36.13
CA GLU A 227 -23.44 4.31 -37.53
C GLU A 227 -23.43 2.80 -37.83
N SER A 228 -22.96 1.98 -36.89
CA SER A 228 -22.95 0.51 -37.03
C SER A 228 -24.35 -0.13 -36.97
N THR A 229 -25.35 0.60 -36.46
CA THR A 229 -26.72 0.11 -36.32
C THR A 229 -27.45 0.15 -37.66
N LYS A 230 -27.86 -1.02 -38.19
CA LYS A 230 -28.50 -1.14 -39.51
C LYS A 230 -29.94 -0.58 -39.59
N ASP A 231 -30.64 -0.50 -38.46
CA ASP A 231 -32.02 -0.02 -38.39
C ASP A 231 -32.10 1.51 -38.36
N LYS A 232 -32.44 2.13 -39.50
CA LYS A 232 -32.63 3.59 -39.60
C LYS A 232 -33.64 4.14 -38.58
N GLN A 233 -34.69 3.38 -38.26
CA GLN A 233 -35.66 3.78 -37.25
C GLN A 233 -35.07 3.79 -35.83
N LYS A 234 -34.15 2.88 -35.51
CA LYS A 234 -33.45 2.88 -34.21
C LYS A 234 -32.43 4.00 -34.14
N GLN A 235 -31.74 4.32 -35.23
CA GLN A 235 -30.84 5.48 -35.30
C GLN A 235 -31.57 6.78 -34.98
N ILE A 236 -32.75 7.01 -35.59
CA ILE A 236 -33.56 8.19 -35.32
C ILE A 236 -34.00 8.22 -33.85
N LYS A 237 -34.45 7.08 -33.29
CA LYS A 237 -34.85 6.99 -31.87
C LYS A 237 -33.69 7.23 -30.90
N LEU A 238 -32.47 6.79 -31.22
CA LEU A 238 -31.27 7.07 -30.40
C LEU A 238 -30.85 8.54 -30.40
N LEU A 239 -31.18 9.27 -31.46
CA LEU A 239 -30.84 10.68 -31.60
C LEU A 239 -31.96 11.63 -31.14
N SER A 240 -33.22 11.18 -31.16
CA SER A 240 -34.38 12.04 -30.86
C SER A 240 -35.09 11.71 -29.54
N ASP A 241 -35.04 10.47 -29.06
CA ASP A 241 -35.75 10.05 -27.84
C ASP A 241 -34.77 9.72 -26.70
N ASP A 242 -34.78 10.59 -25.69
CA ASP A 242 -33.94 10.46 -24.51
C ASP A 242 -34.28 9.24 -23.66
N THR A 243 -35.56 8.86 -23.58
CA THR A 243 -35.99 7.70 -22.79
C THR A 243 -35.52 6.39 -23.42
N PHE A 244 -35.55 6.33 -24.75
CA PHE A 244 -34.99 5.21 -25.51
C PHE A 244 -33.47 5.17 -25.36
N THR A 245 -32.82 6.32 -25.46
CA THR A 245 -31.36 6.45 -25.33
C THR A 245 -30.88 6.00 -23.95
N LYS A 246 -31.56 6.38 -22.86
CA LYS A 246 -31.25 5.92 -21.48
C LYS A 246 -31.30 4.39 -21.35
N LYS A 247 -32.33 3.74 -21.93
CA LYS A 247 -32.45 2.27 -21.89
C LYS A 247 -31.29 1.60 -22.63
N GLU A 248 -30.91 2.13 -23.79
CA GLU A 248 -29.78 1.56 -24.55
C GLU A 248 -28.43 1.83 -23.86
N ILE A 249 -28.23 3.01 -23.26
CA ILE A 249 -27.03 3.32 -22.45
C ILE A 249 -26.89 2.30 -21.31
N LEU A 250 -27.96 2.01 -20.59
CA LEU A 250 -27.94 1.02 -19.52
C LEU A 250 -27.48 -0.35 -20.03
N LYS A 251 -28.02 -0.79 -21.17
CA LYS A 251 -27.65 -2.06 -21.78
C LYS A 251 -26.18 -2.09 -22.20
N LEU A 252 -25.71 -1.04 -22.88
CA LEU A 252 -24.31 -0.90 -23.32
C LEU A 252 -23.34 -0.87 -22.15
N MET A 253 -23.70 -0.19 -21.05
CA MET A 253 -22.87 -0.12 -19.84
C MET A 253 -22.75 -1.48 -19.13
N ILE A 254 -23.81 -2.29 -19.14
CA ILE A 254 -23.76 -3.66 -18.61
C ILE A 254 -22.86 -4.52 -19.50
N GLU A 255 -23.03 -4.46 -20.82
CA GLU A 255 -22.19 -5.19 -21.78
C GLU A 255 -20.71 -4.81 -21.66
N LEU A 256 -20.40 -3.51 -21.50
CA LEU A 256 -19.05 -3.02 -21.30
C LEU A 256 -18.41 -3.62 -20.05
N ARG A 257 -19.14 -3.66 -18.91
CA ARG A 257 -18.63 -4.26 -17.67
C ARG A 257 -18.37 -5.74 -17.81
N GLN A 258 -19.28 -6.45 -18.47
CA GLN A 258 -19.13 -7.86 -18.73
C GLN A 258 -17.88 -8.12 -19.58
N ARG A 259 -17.68 -7.31 -20.63
CA ARG A 259 -16.49 -7.39 -21.48
C ARG A 259 -15.20 -7.05 -20.75
N ILE A 260 -15.22 -6.11 -19.81
CA ILE A 260 -14.06 -5.80 -18.94
C ILE A 260 -13.74 -6.99 -18.01
N LYS A 261 -14.76 -7.64 -17.43
CA LYS A 261 -14.57 -8.86 -16.62
C LYS A 261 -13.94 -9.97 -17.46
N GLU A 262 -14.49 -10.22 -18.64
CA GLU A 262 -13.96 -11.22 -19.59
C GLU A 262 -12.53 -10.90 -20.04
N PHE A 263 -12.24 -9.62 -20.28
CA PHE A 263 -10.90 -9.17 -20.62
C PHE A 263 -9.89 -9.49 -19.52
N TYR A 264 -10.21 -9.21 -18.25
CA TYR A 264 -9.30 -9.50 -17.13
C TYR A 264 -9.10 -11.01 -16.90
N VAL A 265 -10.14 -11.82 -17.10
CA VAL A 265 -10.02 -13.29 -17.05
C VAL A 265 -9.17 -13.80 -18.21
N ALA A 266 -9.38 -13.31 -19.43
CA ALA A 266 -8.57 -13.67 -20.58
C ALA A 266 -7.10 -13.24 -20.39
N LEU A 267 -6.87 -12.06 -19.82
CA LEU A 267 -5.54 -11.55 -19.54
C LEU A 267 -4.80 -12.41 -18.51
N SER A 268 -5.47 -12.85 -17.44
CA SER A 268 -4.86 -13.72 -16.43
C SER A 268 -4.51 -15.11 -16.99
N LEU A 269 -5.38 -15.68 -17.82
CA LEU A 269 -5.12 -16.93 -18.54
C LEU A 269 -3.94 -16.78 -19.50
N LEU A 270 -3.92 -15.70 -20.29
CA LEU A 270 -2.82 -15.42 -21.21
C LEU A 270 -1.50 -15.23 -20.46
N HIS A 271 -1.50 -14.52 -19.33
CA HIS A 271 -0.31 -14.36 -18.49
C HIS A 271 0.19 -15.70 -17.95
N HIS A 272 -0.71 -16.59 -17.51
CA HIS A 272 -0.31 -17.92 -17.04
C HIS A 272 0.32 -18.79 -18.14
N ILE A 273 -0.19 -18.68 -19.38
CA ILE A 273 0.38 -19.39 -20.53
C ILE A 273 1.73 -18.80 -20.92
N VAL A 274 1.82 -17.47 -21.05
CA VAL A 274 3.02 -16.78 -21.55
C VAL A 274 4.16 -16.78 -20.55
N SER A 275 3.87 -16.68 -19.25
CA SER A 275 4.90 -16.70 -18.20
C SER A 275 5.69 -18.01 -18.16
N GLN A 276 5.15 -19.09 -18.73
CA GLN A 276 5.84 -20.38 -18.84
C GLN A 276 6.72 -20.50 -20.10
N LEU A 277 6.61 -19.57 -21.07
CA LEU A 277 7.41 -19.61 -22.29
C LEU A 277 8.82 -19.05 -22.06
N PRO A 278 9.87 -19.70 -22.62
CA PRO A 278 11.21 -19.14 -22.62
C PRO A 278 11.26 -17.85 -23.45
N GLN A 279 12.07 -16.88 -23.03
CA GLN A 279 12.29 -15.57 -23.65
C GLN A 279 11.16 -14.51 -23.49
N TYR A 280 10.07 -14.80 -22.77
CA TYR A 280 9.04 -13.81 -22.39
C TYR A 280 8.61 -12.85 -23.52
N PRO A 281 8.14 -13.37 -24.67
CA PRO A 281 7.93 -12.56 -25.88
C PRO A 281 6.89 -11.43 -25.72
N LEU A 282 5.97 -11.57 -24.75
CA LEU A 282 4.94 -10.56 -24.46
C LEU A 282 5.12 -9.91 -23.08
N GLY A 283 6.24 -10.16 -22.40
CA GLY A 283 6.53 -9.66 -21.05
C GLY A 283 6.48 -10.74 -19.97
N ASN A 284 7.09 -10.42 -18.82
CA ASN A 284 7.28 -11.33 -17.68
C ASN A 284 6.48 -10.92 -16.43
N SER A 285 5.67 -9.86 -16.50
CA SER A 285 4.96 -9.29 -15.34
C SER A 285 3.58 -8.82 -15.69
#